data_AF-A0A6J6UP33-F1
#
_entry.id   AF-A0A6J6UP33-F1
#
_cell.length_a   1.000
_cell.length_b   1.000
_cell.length_c   1.000
_cell.angle_alpha   90.00
_cell.angle_beta   90.00
_cell.angle_gamma   90.00
#
_symmetry.space_group_name_H-M   'P 1'
#
loop_
_entity.id
_entity.type
_entity.pdbx_description
1 polymer ?
#
loop_
_entity_poly.entity_id
_entity_poly.type
_entity_poly.pdbx_seq_one_letter_code
_entity_poly.pdbx_strand_id
1 'polypeptide(L)'
;MRRSRPAPRSRTPLLLPAGTGLAALLLAGCGGTPVVERADLERDVAQTLAGQVGTEPEVSCPDDLTGTVEESVRCEVTLDGDQVPVEVVVTEVDGSDIAYEVAPTLLGSSVEEQVSARLAEQVGVAPDDVSCPADLVGRVGEELRCVLTAGSDELGVTVTVTEVDGAEVEFDVQVDEEIS
;
A
#
# COMPACT_ATOMS: atom_id res chain seq x y z
N MET A 1 -20.02 -14.70 54.48
CA MET A 1 -20.76 -15.98 54.45
C MET A 1 -20.02 -16.97 53.55
N ARG A 2 -19.64 -18.13 54.12
CA ARG A 2 -19.18 -19.35 53.41
C ARG A 2 -20.22 -19.73 52.34
N ARG A 3 -19.88 -20.36 51.20
CA ARG A 3 -19.49 -21.77 51.10
C ARG A 3 -18.64 -22.05 49.85
N SER A 4 -17.41 -22.48 50.09
CA SER A 4 -16.59 -23.29 49.21
C SER A 4 -17.28 -24.63 48.90
N ARG A 5 -17.18 -25.12 47.65
CA ARG A 5 -17.46 -26.52 47.28
C ARG A 5 -16.15 -27.19 46.82
N PRO A 6 -15.79 -28.38 47.35
CA PRO A 6 -14.60 -29.12 46.96
C PRO A 6 -14.86 -30.33 46.04
N ALA A 7 -13.85 -30.64 45.20
CA ALA A 7 -13.44 -31.94 44.62
C ALA A 7 -14.37 -32.61 43.55
N PRO A 8 -13.87 -33.46 42.62
CA PRO A 8 -12.95 -34.58 42.88
C PRO A 8 -11.63 -34.60 42.10
N ARG A 9 -10.59 -35.09 42.79
CA ARG A 9 -9.30 -35.51 42.24
C ARG A 9 -9.49 -36.87 41.56
N SER A 10 -9.34 -36.94 40.23
CA SER A 10 -9.13 -38.22 39.55
C SER A 10 -7.64 -38.58 39.64
N ARG A 11 -7.37 -39.69 40.33
CA ARG A 11 -6.06 -40.35 40.36
C ARG A 11 -5.97 -41.21 39.10
N THR A 12 -5.30 -40.72 38.07
CA THR A 12 -4.98 -41.54 36.89
C THR A 12 -3.53 -42.02 37.02
N PRO A 13 -3.27 -43.33 36.94
CA PRO A 13 -1.95 -43.90 37.20
C PRO A 13 -0.98 -43.58 36.06
N LEU A 14 0.20 -43.13 36.48
CA LEU A 14 1.39 -42.90 35.69
C LEU A 14 1.90 -44.24 35.13
N LEU A 15 1.94 -44.37 33.80
CA LEU A 15 2.61 -45.46 33.08
C LEU A 15 3.60 -44.82 32.11
N LEU A 16 4.89 -44.90 32.47
CA LEU A 16 6.01 -44.62 31.57
C LEU A 16 6.25 -45.83 30.65
N PRO A 17 6.41 -45.61 29.34
CA PRO A 17 7.34 -46.38 28.55
C PRO A 17 8.56 -45.52 28.20
N ALA A 18 9.73 -46.03 28.59
CA ALA A 18 11.01 -45.62 28.03
C ALA A 18 11.06 -46.08 26.57
N GLY A 19 11.12 -45.12 25.64
CA GLY A 19 11.25 -45.36 24.21
C GLY A 19 12.00 -44.20 23.57
N THR A 20 13.31 -44.37 23.40
CA THR A 20 14.18 -43.50 22.61
C THR A 20 13.77 -43.54 21.15
N GLY A 21 13.16 -42.47 20.67
CA GLY A 21 12.95 -42.18 19.25
C GLY A 21 13.17 -40.69 19.02
N LEU A 22 14.42 -40.28 18.75
CA LEU A 22 14.73 -38.96 18.22
C LEU A 22 14.17 -38.91 16.79
N ALA A 23 12.88 -38.62 16.66
CA ALA A 23 12.29 -38.25 15.39
C ALA A 23 12.77 -36.82 15.08
N ALA A 24 13.91 -36.72 14.40
CA ALA A 24 14.31 -35.48 13.75
C ALA A 24 13.31 -35.21 12.62
N LEU A 25 12.23 -34.50 12.94
CA LEU A 25 11.41 -33.83 11.93
C LEU A 25 12.29 -32.76 11.30
N LEU A 26 12.90 -33.12 10.17
CA LEU A 26 13.39 -32.15 9.20
C LEU A 26 12.14 -31.48 8.61
N LEU A 27 11.69 -30.41 9.26
CA LEU A 27 10.86 -29.40 8.62
C LEU A 27 11.74 -28.79 7.53
N ALA A 28 11.73 -29.41 6.35
CA ALA A 28 12.16 -28.77 5.12
C ALA A 28 11.17 -27.62 4.88
N GLY A 29 11.45 -26.47 5.50
CA GLY A 29 10.83 -25.22 5.13
C GLY A 29 11.14 -25.03 3.65
N CYS A 30 10.11 -25.17 2.81
CA CYS A 30 10.20 -24.83 1.41
C CYS A 30 10.42 -23.32 1.36
N GLY A 31 11.68 -22.88 1.30
CA GLY A 31 12.09 -21.47 1.35
C GLY A 31 11.83 -20.74 0.05
N GLY A 32 10.59 -20.83 -0.47
CA GLY A 32 10.13 -19.98 -1.55
C GLY A 32 9.64 -18.65 -0.98
N THR A 33 9.90 -17.55 -1.69
CA THR A 33 9.25 -16.27 -1.39
C THR A 33 7.74 -16.48 -1.51
N PRO A 34 6.93 -16.07 -0.51
CA PRO A 34 5.49 -16.16 -0.64
C PRO A 34 5.03 -15.26 -1.80
N VAL A 35 3.92 -15.63 -2.44
CA VAL A 35 3.36 -14.90 -3.58
C VAL A 35 1.85 -14.88 -3.41
N VAL A 36 1.24 -13.72 -3.63
CA VAL A 36 -0.21 -13.59 -3.80
C VAL A 36 -0.51 -13.78 -5.28
N GLU A 37 -1.25 -14.83 -5.61
CA GLU A 37 -1.66 -15.07 -7.00
C GLU A 37 -2.55 -13.93 -7.49
N ARG A 38 -2.35 -13.48 -8.72
CA ARG A 38 -3.09 -12.38 -9.34
C ARG A 38 -4.61 -12.48 -9.14
N ALA A 39 -5.18 -13.67 -9.32
CA ALA A 39 -6.62 -13.88 -9.20
C ALA A 39 -7.14 -13.72 -7.76
N ASP A 40 -6.28 -13.95 -6.77
CA ASP A 40 -6.60 -13.69 -5.36
C ASP A 40 -6.38 -12.21 -5.05
N LEU A 41 -5.31 -11.61 -5.57
CA LEU A 41 -5.03 -10.19 -5.46
C LEU A 41 -6.17 -9.32 -6.02
N GLU A 42 -6.62 -9.57 -7.25
CA GLU A 42 -7.73 -8.86 -7.90
C GLU A 42 -9.01 -8.92 -7.05
N ARG A 43 -9.29 -10.09 -6.48
CA ARG A 43 -10.47 -10.32 -5.64
C ARG A 43 -10.38 -9.57 -4.31
N ASP A 44 -9.22 -9.62 -3.67
CA ASP A 44 -9.02 -8.98 -2.37
C ASP A 44 -9.01 -7.45 -2.49
N VAL A 45 -8.44 -6.91 -3.57
CA VAL A 45 -8.50 -5.49 -3.92
C VAL A 45 -9.95 -5.06 -4.18
N ALA A 46 -10.70 -5.82 -5.00
CA ALA A 46 -12.10 -5.51 -5.29
C ALA A 46 -12.95 -5.47 -4.01
N GLN A 47 -12.79 -6.45 -3.11
CA GLN A 47 -13.50 -6.48 -1.82
C GLN A 47 -13.13 -5.31 -0.92
N THR A 48 -11.83 -4.96 -0.87
CA THR A 48 -11.34 -3.82 -0.09
C THR A 48 -11.95 -2.51 -0.55
N LEU A 49 -12.04 -2.31 -1.87
CA LEU A 49 -12.65 -1.12 -2.46
C LEU A 49 -14.18 -1.13 -2.33
N ALA A 50 -14.82 -2.30 -2.43
CA ALA A 50 -16.26 -2.44 -2.23
C ALA A 50 -16.71 -1.92 -0.86
N GLY A 51 -15.89 -2.11 0.18
CA GLY A 51 -16.15 -1.57 1.52
C GLY A 51 -16.16 -0.03 1.58
N GLN A 52 -15.48 0.64 0.65
CA GLN A 52 -15.33 2.10 0.61
C GLN A 52 -16.40 2.75 -0.27
N VAL A 53 -16.60 2.22 -1.48
CA VAL A 53 -17.53 2.81 -2.47
C VAL A 53 -18.92 2.19 -2.46
N GLY A 54 -19.14 1.13 -1.68
CA GLY A 54 -20.44 0.46 -1.52
C GLY A 54 -20.87 -0.44 -2.70
N THR A 55 -20.03 -0.57 -3.73
CA THR A 55 -20.20 -1.49 -4.87
C THR A 55 -18.87 -2.14 -5.21
N GLU A 56 -18.87 -3.39 -5.64
CA GLU A 56 -17.63 -4.10 -6.00
C GLU A 56 -17.17 -3.69 -7.42
N PRO A 57 -16.00 -3.05 -7.55
CA PRO A 57 -15.46 -2.67 -8.85
C PRO A 57 -14.82 -3.87 -9.57
N GLU A 58 -14.64 -3.74 -10.88
CA GLU A 58 -13.79 -4.68 -11.63
C GLU A 58 -12.33 -4.29 -11.47
N VAL A 59 -11.46 -5.25 -11.15
CA VAL A 59 -10.03 -5.04 -10.93
C VAL A 59 -9.24 -5.95 -11.86
N SER A 60 -8.24 -5.40 -12.52
CA SER A 60 -7.33 -6.13 -13.41
C SER A 60 -5.89 -5.84 -13.00
N CYS A 61 -5.17 -6.86 -12.53
CA CYS A 61 -3.74 -6.75 -12.20
C CYS A 61 -2.92 -7.45 -13.30
N PRO A 62 -1.78 -6.91 -13.73
CA PRO A 62 -0.99 -7.52 -14.81
C PRO A 62 -0.23 -8.77 -14.33
N ASP A 63 0.17 -8.81 -13.07
CA ASP A 63 1.13 -9.78 -12.52
C ASP A 63 0.71 -10.25 -11.10
N ASP A 64 1.37 -11.31 -10.63
CA ASP A 64 1.29 -11.78 -9.23
C ASP A 64 2.06 -10.82 -8.31
N LEU A 65 1.67 -10.72 -7.04
CA LEU A 65 2.39 -9.91 -6.06
C LEU A 65 3.38 -10.78 -5.28
N THR A 66 4.67 -10.55 -5.50
CA THR A 66 5.72 -11.23 -4.73
C THR A 66 5.83 -10.62 -3.35
N GLY A 67 5.83 -11.45 -2.30
CA GLY A 67 6.00 -11.02 -0.92
C GLY A 67 7.43 -10.59 -0.61
N THR A 68 7.83 -9.44 -1.15
CA THR A 68 9.06 -8.72 -0.81
C THR A 68 8.64 -7.32 -0.41
N VAL A 69 9.10 -6.81 0.74
CA VAL A 69 8.79 -5.45 1.19
C VAL A 69 9.18 -4.44 0.11
N GLU A 70 8.28 -3.47 -0.14
CA GLU A 70 8.37 -2.46 -1.22
C GLU A 70 8.19 -2.99 -2.65
N GLU A 71 7.96 -4.30 -2.84
CA GLU A 71 7.48 -4.80 -4.13
C GLU A 71 6.07 -4.27 -4.37
N SER A 72 5.82 -3.84 -5.61
CA SER A 72 4.53 -3.31 -6.00
C SER A 72 4.04 -3.87 -7.33
N VAL A 73 2.73 -3.88 -7.48
CA VAL A 73 2.06 -4.14 -8.76
C VAL A 73 1.00 -3.07 -8.99
N ARG A 74 0.96 -2.55 -10.21
CA ARG A 74 -0.02 -1.55 -10.63
C ARG A 74 -1.24 -2.24 -11.23
N CYS A 75 -2.37 -2.18 -10.54
CA CYS A 75 -3.64 -2.70 -11.01
C CYS A 75 -4.50 -1.58 -11.62
N GLU A 76 -5.43 -1.96 -12.49
CA GLU A 76 -6.44 -1.07 -13.04
C GLU A 76 -7.80 -1.40 -12.42
N VAL A 77 -8.45 -0.39 -11.84
CA VAL A 77 -9.78 -0.50 -11.25
C VAL A 77 -10.78 0.18 -12.17
N THR A 78 -11.85 -0.49 -12.53
CA THR A 78 -12.95 0.09 -13.31
C THR A 78 -14.14 0.38 -12.41
N LEU A 79 -14.51 1.65 -12.33
CA LEU A 79 -15.66 2.17 -11.57
C LEU A 79 -16.52 3.00 -12.51
N ASP A 80 -17.78 2.60 -12.70
CA ASP A 80 -18.74 3.31 -13.57
C ASP A 80 -18.25 3.57 -15.01
N GLY A 81 -17.27 2.79 -15.49
CA GLY A 81 -16.66 2.92 -16.81
C GLY A 81 -15.37 3.74 -16.85
N ASP A 82 -14.98 4.36 -15.74
CA ASP A 82 -13.70 5.04 -15.57
C ASP A 82 -12.64 4.07 -15.04
N GLN A 83 -11.45 4.11 -15.64
CA GLN A 83 -10.31 3.30 -15.23
C GLN A 83 -9.36 4.13 -14.36
N VAL A 84 -9.19 3.68 -13.12
CA VAL A 84 -8.33 4.32 -12.13
C VAL A 84 -7.17 3.36 -11.81
N PRO A 85 -5.91 3.79 -12.00
CA PRO A 85 -4.77 3.01 -11.57
C PRO A 85 -4.69 3.01 -10.04
N VAL A 86 -4.42 1.84 -9.47
CA VAL A 86 -4.08 1.68 -8.06
C VAL A 86 -2.78 0.91 -7.95
N GLU A 87 -1.98 1.26 -6.95
CA GLU A 87 -0.75 0.54 -6.65
C GLU A 87 -0.95 -0.33 -5.43
N VAL A 88 -0.63 -1.61 -5.55
CA VAL A 88 -0.64 -2.55 -4.43
C VAL A 88 0.80 -2.81 -4.03
N VAL A 89 1.15 -2.47 -2.78
CA VAL A 89 2.54 -2.51 -2.30
C VAL A 89 2.64 -3.35 -1.05
N VAL A 90 3.63 -4.23 -1.01
CA VAL A 90 3.93 -5.05 0.17
C VAL A 90 4.55 -4.19 1.26
N THR A 91 3.91 -4.18 2.43
CA THR A 91 4.35 -3.44 3.60
C THR A 91 5.08 -4.33 4.61
N GLU A 92 4.69 -5.61 4.70
CA GLU A 92 5.27 -6.56 5.65
C GLU A 92 5.18 -7.99 5.11
N VAL A 93 6.15 -8.83 5.51
CA VAL A 93 6.20 -10.25 5.15
C VAL A 93 6.58 -11.07 6.38
N ASP A 94 5.65 -11.89 6.86
CA ASP A 94 5.81 -12.75 8.03
C ASP A 94 5.62 -14.22 7.65
N GLY A 95 6.71 -14.87 7.24
CA GLY A 95 6.66 -16.26 6.82
C GLY A 95 5.90 -16.43 5.50
N SER A 96 4.67 -16.93 5.56
CA SER A 96 3.77 -17.05 4.39
C SER A 96 2.73 -15.94 4.30
N ASP A 97 2.60 -15.15 5.36
CA ASP A 97 1.65 -14.05 5.43
C ASP A 97 2.30 -12.80 4.81
N ILE A 98 1.63 -12.22 3.81
CA ILE A 98 2.04 -10.99 3.13
C ILE A 98 1.01 -9.92 3.50
N ALA A 99 1.46 -8.83 4.13
CA ALA A 99 0.65 -7.65 4.31
C ALA A 99 0.96 -6.67 3.15
N TYR A 100 -0.09 -6.13 2.55
CA TYR A 100 0.02 -5.13 1.51
C TYR A 100 -1.03 -4.04 1.69
N GLU A 101 -0.74 -2.89 1.11
CA GLU A 101 -1.60 -1.71 1.09
C GLU A 101 -2.03 -1.46 -0.36
N VAL A 102 -3.30 -1.08 -0.55
CA VAL A 102 -3.84 -0.63 -1.82
C VAL A 102 -3.93 0.89 -1.77
N ALA A 103 -3.12 1.56 -2.58
CA ALA A 103 -3.07 3.02 -2.65
C ALA A 103 -3.62 3.52 -3.99
N PRO A 104 -4.46 4.57 -4.02
CA PRO A 104 -4.82 5.23 -5.27
C PRO A 104 -3.58 5.88 -5.89
N THR A 105 -3.54 5.97 -7.23
CA THR A 105 -2.44 6.61 -7.94
C THR A 105 -2.92 7.86 -8.66
N LEU A 106 -2.32 9.01 -8.34
CA LEU A 106 -2.52 10.26 -9.05
C LEU A 106 -1.59 10.32 -10.26
N LEU A 107 -2.14 10.50 -11.45
CA LEU A 107 -1.32 10.65 -12.66
C LEU A 107 -0.42 11.87 -12.54
N GLY A 108 0.83 11.77 -13.01
CA GLY A 108 1.80 12.87 -13.01
C GLY A 108 1.20 14.14 -13.60
N SER A 109 0.49 14.04 -14.72
CA SER A 109 -0.20 15.17 -15.37
C SER A 109 -1.27 15.82 -14.48
N SER A 110 -1.99 15.03 -13.69
CA SER A 110 -2.97 15.56 -12.75
C SER A 110 -2.29 16.23 -11.55
N VAL A 111 -1.11 15.75 -11.14
CA VAL A 111 -0.29 16.41 -10.11
C VAL A 111 0.25 17.74 -10.65
N GLU A 112 0.76 17.78 -11.88
CA GLU A 112 1.26 18.99 -12.55
C GLU A 112 0.21 20.12 -12.56
N GLU A 113 -1.00 19.81 -13.01
CA GLU A 113 -2.12 20.77 -13.05
C GLU A 113 -2.48 21.29 -11.65
N GLN A 114 -2.57 20.40 -10.66
CA GLN A 114 -2.92 20.77 -9.30
C GLN A 114 -1.82 21.60 -8.62
N VAL A 115 -0.55 21.23 -8.81
CA VAL A 115 0.60 21.99 -8.28
C VAL A 115 0.62 23.38 -8.89
N SER A 116 0.46 23.50 -10.20
CA SER A 116 0.39 24.80 -10.88
C SER A 116 -0.75 25.68 -10.35
N ALA A 117 -1.95 25.11 -10.17
CA ALA A 117 -3.09 25.82 -9.60
C ALA A 117 -2.83 26.28 -8.15
N ARG A 118 -2.34 25.39 -7.28
CA ARG A 118 -2.03 25.70 -5.87
C ARG A 118 -0.97 26.80 -5.76
N LEU A 119 0.08 26.76 -6.59
CA LEU A 119 1.11 27.79 -6.60
C LEU A 119 0.54 29.13 -7.09
N ALA A 120 -0.28 29.13 -8.13
CA ALA A 120 -0.96 30.33 -8.62
C ALA A 120 -1.84 30.98 -7.53
N GLU A 121 -2.52 30.19 -6.72
CA GLU A 121 -3.31 30.68 -5.59
C GLU A 121 -2.45 31.25 -4.46
N GLN A 122 -1.31 30.60 -4.15
CA GLN A 122 -0.42 31.01 -3.07
C GLN A 122 0.39 32.28 -3.38
N VAL A 123 0.95 32.38 -4.60
CA VAL A 123 1.84 33.50 -4.97
C VAL A 123 1.20 34.50 -5.95
N GLY A 124 0.01 34.19 -6.46
CA GLY A 124 -0.75 35.04 -7.38
C GLY A 124 -0.34 34.93 -8.85
N VAL A 125 0.63 34.08 -9.16
CA VAL A 125 1.16 33.86 -10.52
C VAL A 125 1.37 32.36 -10.71
N ALA A 126 0.80 31.80 -11.78
CA ALA A 126 1.06 30.42 -12.16
C ALA A 126 2.46 30.28 -12.77
N PRO A 127 3.17 29.16 -12.52
CA PRO A 127 4.38 28.85 -13.27
C PRO A 127 4.08 28.68 -14.76
N ASP A 128 5.12 28.79 -15.59
CA ASP A 128 4.98 28.54 -17.03
C ASP A 128 4.76 27.05 -17.30
N ASP A 129 5.40 26.19 -16.52
CA ASP A 129 5.28 24.73 -16.59
C ASP A 129 5.57 24.08 -15.24
N VAL A 130 4.96 22.92 -14.99
CA VAL A 130 5.36 21.98 -13.94
C VAL A 130 5.43 20.62 -14.61
N SER A 131 6.55 19.92 -14.46
CA SER A 131 6.76 18.59 -15.00
C SER A 131 7.04 17.59 -13.89
N CYS A 132 6.21 16.56 -13.80
CA CYS A 132 6.31 15.48 -12.85
C CYS A 132 6.67 14.18 -13.61
N PRO A 133 7.87 13.60 -13.38
CA PRO A 133 8.38 12.50 -14.19
C PRO A 133 7.70 11.15 -13.91
N ALA A 134 6.88 11.08 -12.85
CA ALA A 134 6.19 9.88 -12.41
C ALA A 134 4.81 10.23 -11.84
N ASP A 135 4.01 9.19 -11.64
CA ASP A 135 2.74 9.29 -10.92
C ASP A 135 3.00 9.34 -9.42
N LEU A 136 2.09 9.97 -8.66
CA LEU A 136 2.17 10.03 -7.20
C LEU A 136 1.33 8.91 -6.60
N VAL A 137 1.97 8.05 -5.81
CA VAL A 137 1.28 6.99 -5.04
C VAL A 137 0.65 7.63 -3.81
N GLY A 138 -0.65 7.44 -3.64
CA GLY A 138 -1.43 7.95 -2.52
C GLY A 138 -1.17 7.18 -1.25
N ARG A 139 0.05 7.27 -0.72
CA ARG A 139 0.45 6.77 0.60
C ARG A 139 0.97 7.93 1.42
N VAL A 140 0.52 8.06 2.67
CA VAL A 140 0.99 9.11 3.57
C VAL A 140 2.52 9.04 3.71
N GLY A 141 3.17 10.18 3.44
CA GLY A 141 4.63 10.32 3.45
C GLY A 141 5.31 9.99 2.13
N GLU A 142 4.59 9.54 1.10
CA GLU A 142 5.14 9.38 -0.24
C GLU A 142 5.49 10.74 -0.83
N GLU A 143 6.64 10.81 -1.51
CA GLU A 143 7.16 12.03 -2.11
C GLU A 143 7.34 11.87 -3.63
N LEU A 144 6.89 12.85 -4.39
CA LEU A 144 7.15 12.98 -5.82
C LEU A 144 7.95 14.25 -6.07
N ARG A 145 9.01 14.11 -6.87
CA ARG A 145 9.83 15.22 -7.27
C ARG A 145 9.46 15.73 -8.66
N CYS A 146 8.90 16.92 -8.73
CA CYS A 146 8.58 17.62 -9.96
C CYS A 146 9.58 18.77 -10.23
N VAL A 147 9.55 19.32 -11.43
CA VAL A 147 10.32 20.49 -11.85
C VAL A 147 9.35 21.58 -12.26
N LEU A 148 9.52 22.77 -11.71
CA LEU A 148 8.78 23.98 -12.05
C LEU A 148 9.65 24.87 -12.93
N THR A 149 9.05 25.38 -14.00
CA THR A 149 9.68 26.36 -14.89
C THR A 149 8.99 27.72 -14.75
N ALA A 150 9.79 28.77 -14.57
CA ALA A 150 9.34 30.16 -14.61
C ALA A 150 10.35 31.03 -15.37
N GLY A 151 10.01 31.40 -16.60
CA GLY A 151 10.88 32.11 -17.52
C GLY A 151 12.09 31.28 -17.94
N SER A 152 13.26 31.64 -17.41
CA SER A 152 14.52 30.92 -17.63
C SER A 152 14.98 30.14 -16.41
N ASP A 153 14.24 30.21 -15.31
CA ASP A 153 14.60 29.59 -14.04
C ASP A 153 13.85 28.26 -13.89
N GLU A 154 14.59 27.23 -13.44
CA GLU A 154 14.04 25.92 -13.09
C GLU A 154 14.23 25.68 -11.59
N LEU A 155 13.14 25.36 -10.91
CA LEU A 155 13.10 25.07 -9.48
C LEU A 155 12.49 23.70 -9.31
N GLY A 156 13.08 22.83 -8.50
CA GLY A 156 12.37 21.61 -8.21
C GLY A 156 11.30 21.82 -7.13
N VAL A 157 10.28 20.97 -7.19
CA VAL A 157 9.11 20.99 -6.31
C VAL A 157 8.94 19.60 -5.72
N THR A 158 8.91 19.51 -4.40
CA THR A 158 8.59 18.28 -3.66
C THR A 158 7.11 18.28 -3.35
N VAL A 159 6.42 17.26 -3.83
CA VAL A 159 5.03 16.98 -3.51
C VAL A 159 5.02 15.85 -2.49
N THR A 160 4.38 16.05 -1.34
CA THR A 160 4.34 15.05 -0.26
C THR A 160 2.91 14.72 0.11
N VAL A 161 2.52 13.44 0.04
CA VAL A 161 1.18 13.02 0.45
C VAL A 161 1.03 13.14 1.96
N THR A 162 0.01 13.87 2.39
CA THR A 162 -0.26 14.14 3.81
C THR A 162 -1.42 13.33 4.35
N GLU A 163 -2.41 13.04 3.51
CA GLU A 163 -3.62 12.31 3.91
C GLU A 163 -4.21 11.55 2.71
N VAL A 164 -4.86 10.43 2.99
CA VAL A 164 -5.54 9.59 2.01
C VAL A 164 -6.89 9.19 2.60
N ASP A 165 -7.98 9.63 1.98
CA ASP A 165 -9.36 9.26 2.34
C ASP A 165 -10.03 8.58 1.15
N GLY A 166 -10.02 7.25 1.18
CA GLY A 166 -10.50 6.43 0.08
C GLY A 166 -9.70 6.68 -1.22
N ALA A 167 -10.34 7.33 -2.19
CA ALA A 167 -9.72 7.70 -3.46
C ALA A 167 -9.18 9.14 -3.50
N GLU A 168 -9.48 9.94 -2.46
CA GLU A 168 -9.00 11.31 -2.34
C GLU A 168 -7.61 11.30 -1.70
N VAL A 169 -6.65 11.98 -2.34
CA VAL A 169 -5.26 12.08 -1.89
C VAL A 169 -4.93 13.55 -1.70
N GLU A 170 -4.69 13.93 -0.45
CA GLU A 170 -4.26 15.27 -0.09
C GLU A 170 -2.73 15.31 0.01
N PHE A 171 -2.14 16.36 -0.56
CA PHE A 171 -0.69 16.55 -0.57
C PHE A 171 -0.27 18.00 -0.31
N ASP A 172 0.92 18.13 0.25
CA ASP A 172 1.65 19.39 0.43
C ASP A 172 2.60 19.63 -0.76
N VAL A 173 2.91 20.89 -1.02
CA VAL A 173 3.79 21.31 -2.13
C VAL A 173 4.85 22.25 -1.59
N GLN A 174 6.11 21.85 -1.69
CA GLN A 174 7.26 22.64 -1.28
C GLN A 174 8.16 22.92 -2.49
N VAL A 175 8.43 24.19 -2.75
CA VAL A 175 9.38 24.63 -3.77
C VAL A 175 10.75 24.80 -3.11
N ASP A 176 11.81 24.38 -3.78
CA ASP A 176 13.17 24.52 -3.26
C ASP A 176 13.56 25.97 -3.03
N GLU A 177 14.39 26.19 -2.01
CA GLU A 177 14.97 27.49 -1.69
C GLU A 177 16.13 27.87 -2.65
N GLU A 178 16.65 26.90 -3.41
CA GLU A 178 17.76 27.07 -4.37
C GLU A 178 17.32 26.66 -5.78
N ILE A 179 17.68 27.49 -6.77
CA ILE A 179 17.50 27.21 -8.20
C ILE A 179 18.45 26.06 -8.59
N SER A 180 17.93 25.06 -9.31
CA SER A 180 18.70 23.87 -9.72
C SER A 180 19.69 24.14 -10.85
#